data_AF-C9PMJ7-F1
#
_entry.id   AF-C9PMJ7-F1
#
_cell.length_a   1.000
_cell.length_b   1.000
_cell.length_c   1.000
_cell.angle_alpha   90.00
_cell.angle_beta   90.00
_cell.angle_gamma   90.00
#
_symmetry.space_group_name_H-M   'P 1'
#
loop_
_entity.id
_entity.type
_entity.pdbx_description
1 polymer ?
#
loop_
_entity_poly.entity_id
_entity_poly.type
_entity_poly.pdbx_seq_one_letter_code
_entity_poly.pdbx_strand_id
1 'polypeptide(L)'
;MSKETKKVFEDSLRDKFKARFAKDKHIKVKKNKITIDKSANGRGELYLQYSVSGKGYILHVSVDLPEFTNFLEMHEVNYKTRSSPIGAKSFAYSLLTVNKSDENNFSGDDYGTVRLPDTLDEVPAVVDYVYDKIMTIYVERIMDILLYKENAIYNVVKHPVNYSYPFLFIVFILIKNNIKKIDGVDLWVLAADSNFGNIEFNQNFLKQMS
;
A
#
# COMPACT_ATOMS: atom_id res chain seq x y z
N MET A 1 -18.78 11.91 20.74
CA MET A 1 -17.56 11.20 21.18
C MET A 1 -16.83 11.96 22.29
N SER A 2 -16.50 11.28 23.39
CA SER A 2 -15.65 11.81 24.47
C SER A 2 -14.15 11.65 24.13
N LYS A 3 -13.28 12.45 24.76
CA LYS A 3 -11.82 12.26 24.67
C LYS A 3 -11.38 10.91 25.23
N GLU A 4 -12.14 10.36 26.16
CA GLU A 4 -11.90 9.07 26.81
C GLU A 4 -12.12 7.91 25.84
N THR A 5 -13.27 7.85 25.15
CA THR A 5 -13.58 6.78 24.19
C THR A 5 -12.52 6.68 23.09
N LYS A 6 -12.09 7.83 22.54
CA LYS A 6 -11.00 7.87 21.55
C LYS A 6 -9.70 7.29 22.09
N LYS A 7 -9.33 7.64 23.33
CA LYS A 7 -8.09 7.17 23.94
C LYS A 7 -8.12 5.66 24.16
N VAL A 8 -9.22 5.13 24.69
CA VAL A 8 -9.40 3.69 24.91
C VAL A 8 -9.31 2.93 23.59
N PHE A 9 -9.97 3.42 22.53
CA PHE A 9 -9.85 2.85 21.19
C PHE A 9 -8.40 2.83 20.68
N GLU A 10 -7.69 3.95 20.71
CA GLU A 10 -6.30 4.04 20.23
C GLU A 10 -5.35 3.13 21.03
N ASP A 11 -5.53 3.06 22.35
CA ASP A 11 -4.71 2.21 23.22
C ASP A 11 -4.99 0.72 22.98
N SER A 12 -6.27 0.31 22.93
CA SER A 12 -6.66 -1.08 22.66
C SER A 12 -6.19 -1.57 21.29
N LEU A 13 -6.33 -0.75 20.25
CA LEU A 13 -5.87 -1.10 18.90
C LEU A 13 -4.34 -1.25 18.86
N ARG A 14 -3.60 -0.32 19.46
CA ARG A 14 -2.14 -0.39 19.55
C ARG A 14 -1.69 -1.64 20.28
N ASP A 15 -2.32 -1.96 21.40
CA ASP A 15 -1.92 -3.09 22.23
C ASP A 15 -2.21 -4.42 21.52
N LYS A 16 -3.30 -4.51 20.75
CA LYS A 16 -3.59 -5.65 19.85
C LYS A 16 -2.49 -5.85 18.80
N PHE A 17 -2.05 -4.77 18.13
CA PHE A 17 -0.93 -4.85 17.18
C PHE A 17 0.40 -5.19 17.86
N LYS A 18 0.71 -4.61 19.02
CA LYS A 18 1.92 -4.94 19.77
C LYS A 18 1.96 -6.40 20.16
N ALA A 19 0.85 -6.96 20.62
CA ALA A 19 0.75 -8.38 20.94
C ALA A 19 1.00 -9.26 19.71
N ARG A 20 0.38 -8.92 18.56
CA ARG A 20 0.53 -9.65 17.29
C ARG A 20 1.97 -9.68 16.78
N PHE A 21 2.69 -8.58 16.93
CA PHE A 21 4.06 -8.39 16.41
C PHE A 21 5.15 -8.47 17.47
N ALA A 22 4.85 -8.93 18.69
CA ALA A 22 5.78 -8.93 19.81
C ALA A 22 7.11 -9.66 19.53
N LYS A 23 7.08 -10.67 18.64
CA LYS A 23 8.25 -11.47 18.25
C LYS A 23 8.87 -11.03 16.93
N ASP A 24 8.24 -10.12 16.19
CA ASP A 24 8.74 -9.68 14.89
C ASP A 24 9.64 -8.46 15.05
N LYS A 25 10.97 -8.69 14.99
CA LYS A 25 11.98 -7.63 15.15
C LYS A 25 11.97 -6.61 14.01
N HIS A 26 11.35 -6.95 12.88
CA HIS A 26 11.25 -6.10 11.70
C HIS A 26 10.01 -5.20 11.74
N ILE A 27 9.09 -5.42 12.69
CA ILE A 27 7.84 -4.68 12.77
C ILE A 27 7.79 -3.84 14.04
N LYS A 28 7.65 -2.53 13.86
CA LYS A 28 7.55 -1.57 14.94
C LYS A 28 6.14 -0.97 14.99
N VAL A 29 5.48 -1.15 16.14
CA VAL A 29 4.16 -0.57 16.41
C VAL A 29 4.31 0.66 17.31
N LYS A 30 3.90 1.82 16.80
CA LYS A 30 3.71 3.07 17.55
C LYS A 30 2.21 3.40 17.63
N LYS A 31 1.87 4.49 18.33
CA LYS A 31 0.47 4.87 18.65
C LYS A 31 -0.51 4.68 17.49
N ASN A 32 -0.26 5.31 16.34
CA ASN A 32 -1.12 5.23 15.16
C ASN A 32 -0.34 4.77 13.92
N LYS A 33 0.79 4.09 14.10
CA LYS A 33 1.72 3.77 13.02
C LYS A 33 2.30 2.37 13.16
N ILE A 34 2.28 1.61 12.09
CA ILE A 34 3.04 0.36 11.95
C ILE A 34 4.13 0.60 10.91
N THR A 35 5.35 0.21 11.24
CA THR A 35 6.48 0.24 10.31
C THR A 35 7.02 -1.17 10.16
N ILE A 36 7.19 -1.61 8.92
CA ILE A 36 7.76 -2.90 8.54
C ILE A 36 9.10 -2.62 7.85
N ASP A 37 10.19 -2.96 8.50
CA ASP A 37 11.56 -2.71 8.02
C ASP A 37 12.23 -4.04 7.65
N LYS A 38 12.27 -4.31 6.35
CA LYS A 38 13.02 -5.42 5.78
C LYS A 38 14.31 -4.82 5.23
N SER A 39 15.29 -4.62 6.12
CA SER A 39 16.46 -3.75 5.92
C SER A 39 17.29 -4.00 4.66
N ALA A 40 17.13 -5.13 3.97
CA ALA A 40 17.73 -5.40 2.66
C ALA A 40 16.81 -5.05 1.46
N ASN A 41 15.48 -5.11 1.62
CA ASN A 41 14.51 -5.04 0.53
C ASN A 41 13.81 -3.68 0.48
N GLY A 42 13.50 -3.09 1.63
CA GLY A 42 12.75 -1.84 1.73
C GLY A 42 11.97 -1.68 3.03
N ARG A 43 11.11 -0.66 3.06
CA ARG A 43 10.34 -0.27 4.24
C ARG A 43 8.90 0.03 3.88
N GLY A 44 7.98 -0.63 4.58
CA GLY A 44 6.55 -0.37 4.51
C GLY A 44 6.07 0.42 5.73
N GLU A 45 5.12 1.32 5.53
CA GLU A 45 4.50 2.10 6.60
C GLU A 45 2.98 2.11 6.46
N LEU A 46 2.31 1.99 7.61
CA LEU A 46 0.87 2.17 7.78
C LEU A 46 0.65 3.25 8.81
N TYR A 47 -0.17 4.24 8.52
CA TYR A 47 -0.47 5.33 9.44
C TYR A 47 -1.97 5.64 9.46
N LEU A 48 -2.54 5.62 10.66
CA LEU A 48 -3.92 6.02 10.91
C LEU A 48 -3.96 7.52 11.21
N GLN A 49 -4.54 8.28 10.28
CA GLN A 49 -4.73 9.71 10.42
C GLN A 49 -6.17 10.02 10.83
N TYR A 50 -6.35 10.79 11.89
CA TYR A 50 -7.68 11.27 12.27
C TYR A 50 -8.13 12.38 11.31
N SER A 51 -9.28 12.19 10.68
CA SER A 51 -9.99 13.17 9.86
C SER A 51 -11.08 13.84 10.69
N VAL A 52 -10.96 15.17 10.85
CA VAL A 52 -11.97 15.96 11.57
C VAL A 52 -13.28 16.01 10.80
N SER A 53 -13.22 16.17 9.47
CA SER A 53 -14.41 16.25 8.60
C SER A 53 -15.15 14.91 8.54
N GLY A 54 -14.42 13.80 8.47
CA GLY A 54 -14.99 12.46 8.47
C GLY A 54 -15.30 11.89 9.86
N LYS A 55 -14.95 12.61 10.93
CA LYS A 55 -15.09 12.17 12.34
C LYS A 55 -14.57 10.74 12.58
N GLY A 56 -13.46 10.40 11.94
CA GLY A 56 -12.95 9.02 11.90
C GLY A 56 -11.51 8.94 11.46
N TYR A 57 -10.97 7.74 11.33
CA TYR A 57 -9.61 7.51 10.84
C TYR A 57 -9.61 7.15 9.36
N ILE A 58 -8.67 7.74 8.63
CA ILE A 58 -8.24 7.28 7.30
C ILE A 58 -6.91 6.56 7.42
N LEU A 59 -6.64 5.66 6.48
CA LEU A 59 -5.40 4.91 6.42
C LEU A 59 -4.49 5.46 5.31
N HIS A 60 -3.26 5.74 5.69
CA HIS A 60 -2.14 5.97 4.77
C HIS A 60 -1.29 4.71 4.73
N VAL A 61 -0.93 4.28 3.53
CA VAL A 61 0.00 3.18 3.30
C VAL A 61 1.09 3.65 2.37
N SER A 62 2.34 3.32 2.64
CA SER A 62 3.43 3.55 1.69
C SER A 62 4.46 2.43 1.76
N VAL A 63 5.12 2.18 0.63
CA VAL A 63 6.30 1.30 0.57
C VAL A 63 7.40 2.00 -0.19
N ASP A 64 8.52 2.19 0.50
CA ASP A 64 9.81 2.54 -0.08
C ASP A 64 10.55 1.25 -0.43
N LEU A 65 11.09 1.21 -1.65
CA LEU A 65 11.72 0.03 -2.22
C LEU A 65 12.98 0.46 -2.99
N PRO A 66 14.14 0.59 -2.31
CA PRO A 66 15.35 1.15 -2.90
C PRO A 66 15.82 0.42 -4.17
N GLU A 67 15.69 -0.90 -4.22
CA GLU A 67 16.03 -1.68 -5.41
C GLU A 67 15.17 -1.32 -6.63
N PHE A 68 13.90 -0.97 -6.42
CA PHE A 68 13.05 -0.52 -7.50
C PHE A 68 13.43 0.89 -7.96
N THR A 69 13.77 1.78 -7.03
CA THR A 69 14.32 3.10 -7.36
C THR A 69 15.58 2.96 -8.22
N ASN A 70 16.52 2.10 -7.83
CA ASN A 70 17.73 1.82 -8.61
C ASN A 70 17.40 1.21 -9.98
N PHE A 71 16.39 0.33 -10.06
CA PHE A 71 15.92 -0.23 -11.33
C PHE A 71 15.40 0.87 -12.28
N LEU A 72 14.66 1.85 -11.77
CA LEU A 72 14.15 2.97 -12.57
C LEU A 72 15.30 3.87 -13.06
N GLU A 73 16.30 4.11 -12.22
CA GLU A 73 17.49 4.91 -12.57
C GLU A 73 18.34 4.22 -13.64
N MET A 74 18.57 2.90 -13.49
CA MET A 74 19.35 2.11 -14.45
C MET A 74 18.74 2.08 -15.85
N HIS A 75 17.42 2.23 -15.95
CA HIS A 75 16.70 2.27 -17.22
C HIS A 75 16.28 3.68 -17.63
N GLU A 76 16.89 4.71 -17.04
CA GLU A 76 16.73 6.11 -17.42
C GLU A 76 15.27 6.57 -17.52
N VAL A 77 14.42 6.11 -16.59
CA VAL A 77 12.99 6.45 -16.58
C VAL A 77 12.80 7.95 -16.38
N ASN A 78 12.36 8.61 -17.45
CA ASN A 78 12.33 10.08 -17.55
C ASN A 78 10.90 10.67 -17.56
N TYR A 79 9.86 9.84 -17.48
CA TYR A 79 8.49 10.31 -17.34
C TYR A 79 8.05 10.42 -15.87
N LYS A 80 7.10 11.32 -15.61
CA LYS A 80 6.54 11.49 -14.27
C LYS A 80 5.50 10.41 -13.99
N THR A 81 5.57 9.86 -12.79
CA THR A 81 4.48 9.05 -12.22
C THR A 81 3.18 9.85 -12.13
N ARG A 82 2.03 9.18 -12.37
CA ARG A 82 0.69 9.75 -12.14
C ARG A 82 0.26 9.67 -10.67
N SER A 83 0.81 8.72 -9.93
CA SER A 83 0.30 8.19 -8.66
C SER A 83 0.84 8.91 -7.43
N SER A 84 1.78 9.83 -7.62
CA SER A 84 2.43 10.52 -6.51
C SER A 84 2.03 12.01 -6.49
N PRO A 85 1.06 12.42 -5.66
CA PRO A 85 0.76 13.85 -5.43
C PRO A 85 1.94 14.59 -4.78
N ILE A 86 2.91 13.85 -4.26
CA ILE A 86 4.20 14.33 -3.78
C ILE A 86 5.19 13.93 -4.87
N GLY A 87 5.83 14.85 -5.57
CA GLY A 87 6.80 14.55 -6.66
C GLY A 87 8.06 13.77 -6.26
N ALA A 88 8.01 12.98 -5.19
CA ALA A 88 9.07 12.10 -4.73
C ALA A 88 9.05 10.79 -5.53
N LYS A 89 10.14 10.52 -6.23
CA LYS A 89 10.49 9.21 -6.79
C LYS A 89 10.67 8.11 -5.71
N SER A 90 10.40 8.39 -4.44
CA SER A 90 10.84 7.58 -3.30
C SER A 90 9.91 6.45 -2.89
N PHE A 91 8.68 6.37 -3.41
CA PHE A 91 7.75 5.30 -3.03
C PHE A 91 7.32 4.48 -4.24
N ALA A 92 7.49 3.16 -4.14
CA ALA A 92 6.99 2.21 -5.13
C ALA A 92 5.46 2.11 -5.07
N TYR A 93 4.92 2.18 -3.85
CA TYR A 93 3.49 2.09 -3.55
C TYR A 93 3.08 3.17 -2.55
N SER A 94 1.93 3.80 -2.79
CA SER A 94 1.32 4.75 -1.89
C SER A 94 -0.19 4.67 -2.01
N LEU A 95 -0.89 4.64 -0.88
CA LEU A 95 -2.33 4.62 -0.81
C LEU A 95 -2.81 5.55 0.29
N LEU A 96 -3.88 6.28 -0.01
CA LEU A 96 -4.68 7.00 0.95
C LEU A 96 -6.14 6.58 0.80
N THR A 97 -6.74 6.03 1.86
CA THR A 97 -8.11 5.51 1.83
C THR A 97 -9.17 6.61 1.94
N VAL A 98 -9.04 7.69 1.17
CA VAL A 98 -10.05 8.75 1.09
C VAL A 98 -11.02 8.46 -0.04
N ASN A 99 -12.31 8.71 0.22
CA ASN A 99 -13.43 8.39 -0.68
C ASN A 99 -13.59 6.88 -0.93
N LYS A 100 -14.85 6.45 -1.03
CA LYS A 100 -15.16 5.07 -1.40
C LYS A 100 -14.83 4.84 -2.86
N SER A 101 -13.98 3.87 -3.07
CA SER A 101 -13.78 3.17 -4.33
C SER A 101 -13.76 1.68 -4.00
N ASP A 102 -14.00 0.83 -5.00
CA ASP A 102 -13.82 -0.63 -4.85
C ASP A 102 -12.38 -1.01 -4.42
N GLU A 103 -11.47 -0.04 -4.49
CA GLU A 103 -10.06 -0.11 -4.15
C GLU A 103 -9.77 0.24 -2.68
N ASN A 104 -10.69 0.95 -2.01
CA ASN A 104 -10.56 1.52 -0.67
C ASN A 104 -11.48 0.82 0.36
N ASN A 105 -11.26 -0.48 0.58
CA ASN A 105 -12.06 -1.30 1.51
C ASN A 105 -11.76 -1.09 3.01
N PHE A 106 -11.18 0.06 3.38
CA PHE A 106 -10.84 0.35 4.77
C PHE A 106 -12.07 0.70 5.59
N SER A 107 -12.97 1.51 5.04
CA SER A 107 -14.27 1.83 5.67
C SER A 107 -15.44 1.18 4.93
N GLY A 108 -16.57 1.09 5.62
CA GLY A 108 -17.87 0.78 5.01
C GLY A 108 -18.65 2.03 4.59
N ASP A 109 -18.04 3.21 4.66
CA ASP A 109 -18.69 4.50 4.36
C ASP A 109 -18.14 5.16 3.09
N ASP A 110 -18.91 6.09 2.54
CA ASP A 110 -18.57 6.74 1.27
C ASP A 110 -17.35 7.68 1.37
N TYR A 111 -16.88 7.96 2.59
CA TYR A 111 -15.78 8.88 2.89
C TYR A 111 -14.42 8.18 3.06
N GLY A 112 -14.39 6.84 3.08
CA GLY A 112 -13.16 6.08 3.31
C GLY A 112 -12.68 6.13 4.78
N THR A 113 -13.55 6.54 5.70
CA THR A 113 -13.25 6.77 7.10
C THR A 113 -13.82 5.69 8.00
N VAL A 114 -12.99 5.07 8.84
CA VAL A 114 -13.53 4.26 9.94
C VAL A 114 -13.98 5.20 11.03
N ARG A 115 -15.30 5.29 11.23
CA ARG A 115 -15.90 6.06 12.31
C ARG A 115 -15.42 5.53 13.65
N LEU A 116 -15.16 6.46 14.56
CA LEU A 116 -14.81 6.10 15.93
C LEU A 116 -16.04 5.57 16.67
N PRO A 117 -15.85 4.68 17.66
CA PRO A 117 -16.93 4.25 18.52
C PRO A 117 -17.49 5.45 19.29
N ASP A 118 -18.81 5.55 19.38
CA ASP A 118 -19.50 6.64 20.09
C ASP A 118 -19.54 6.37 21.60
N THR A 119 -19.54 5.11 21.98
CA THR A 119 -19.59 4.61 23.36
C THR A 119 -18.39 3.70 23.67
N LEU A 120 -18.11 3.45 24.97
CA LEU A 120 -17.05 2.52 25.37
C LEU A 120 -17.36 1.07 24.98
N ASP A 121 -18.65 0.69 24.98
CA ASP A 121 -19.10 -0.67 24.68
C ASP A 121 -18.88 -1.04 23.19
N GLU A 122 -18.85 -0.05 22.30
CA GLU A 122 -18.56 -0.24 20.87
C GLU A 122 -17.06 -0.43 20.58
N VAL A 123 -16.18 -0.04 21.50
CA VAL A 123 -14.72 -0.02 21.26
C VAL A 123 -14.19 -1.38 20.79
N PRO A 124 -14.50 -2.53 21.43
CA PRO A 124 -13.96 -3.82 21.00
C PRO A 124 -14.31 -4.15 19.54
N ALA A 125 -15.56 -3.92 19.13
CA ALA A 125 -16.02 -4.23 17.78
C ALA A 125 -15.30 -3.38 16.71
N VAL A 126 -15.11 -2.08 16.97
CA VAL A 126 -14.40 -1.20 16.03
C VAL A 126 -12.90 -1.53 16.00
N VAL A 127 -12.29 -1.86 17.14
CA VAL A 127 -10.89 -2.31 17.21
C VAL A 127 -10.70 -3.58 16.38
N ASP A 128 -11.59 -4.56 16.51
CA ASP A 128 -11.52 -5.82 15.75
C ASP A 128 -11.66 -5.57 14.26
N TYR A 129 -12.64 -4.78 13.85
CA TYR A 129 -12.83 -4.40 12.45
C TYR A 129 -11.59 -3.75 11.84
N VAL A 130 -11.01 -2.73 12.51
CA VAL A 130 -9.81 -2.04 12.01
C VAL A 130 -8.61 -2.97 11.97
N TYR A 131 -8.43 -3.77 13.01
CA TYR A 131 -7.35 -4.74 13.11
C TYR A 131 -7.41 -5.75 11.95
N ASP A 132 -8.58 -6.34 11.70
CA ASP A 132 -8.75 -7.35 10.66
C ASP A 132 -8.48 -6.76 9.28
N LYS A 133 -8.99 -5.57 8.97
CA LYS A 133 -8.71 -4.87 7.71
C LYS A 133 -7.22 -4.59 7.52
N ILE A 134 -6.56 -4.05 8.54
CA ILE A 134 -5.12 -3.76 8.48
C ILE A 134 -4.32 -5.05 8.28
N MET A 135 -4.62 -6.11 9.01
CA MET A 135 -3.86 -7.34 8.95
C MET A 135 -4.07 -8.12 7.65
N THR A 136 -5.32 -8.26 7.19
CA THR A 136 -5.68 -9.14 6.06
C THR A 136 -5.53 -8.48 4.70
N ILE A 137 -5.51 -7.15 4.63
CA ILE A 137 -5.42 -6.44 3.35
C ILE A 137 -4.09 -5.70 3.27
N TYR A 138 -3.84 -4.79 4.21
CA TYR A 138 -2.80 -3.78 4.03
C TYR A 138 -1.42 -4.26 4.46
N VAL A 139 -1.32 -5.02 5.55
CA VAL A 139 -0.08 -5.68 5.96
C VAL A 139 0.32 -6.74 4.93
N GLU A 140 -0.62 -7.57 4.46
CA GLU A 140 -0.33 -8.56 3.40
C GLU A 140 0.17 -7.89 2.12
N ARG A 141 -0.50 -6.83 1.65
CA ARG A 141 -0.07 -6.10 0.46
C ARG A 141 1.33 -5.50 0.60
N ILE A 142 1.65 -4.90 1.75
CA ILE A 142 3.02 -4.40 2.03
C ILE A 142 4.02 -5.56 1.97
N MET A 143 3.70 -6.69 2.60
CA MET A 143 4.59 -7.84 2.65
C MET A 143 4.79 -8.46 1.26
N ASP A 144 3.76 -8.48 0.42
CA ASP A 144 3.85 -8.97 -0.95
C ASP A 144 4.78 -8.09 -1.79
N ILE A 145 4.71 -6.76 -1.62
CA ILE A 145 5.63 -5.80 -2.27
C ILE A 145 7.06 -5.99 -1.77
N LEU A 146 7.27 -5.97 -0.45
CA LEU A 146 8.61 -6.05 0.16
C LEU A 146 9.31 -7.40 -0.11
N LEU A 147 8.54 -8.46 -0.36
CA LEU A 147 9.06 -9.80 -0.66
C LEU A 147 8.96 -10.15 -2.15
N TYR A 148 8.61 -9.19 -3.01
CA TYR A 148 8.48 -9.37 -4.46
C TYR A 148 7.55 -10.53 -4.86
N LYS A 149 6.47 -10.78 -4.11
CA LYS A 149 5.55 -11.88 -4.44
C LYS A 149 4.74 -11.58 -5.69
N GLU A 150 4.35 -12.63 -6.41
CA GLU A 150 3.46 -12.54 -7.58
C GLU A 150 2.14 -11.84 -7.26
N ASN A 151 1.60 -12.02 -6.05
CA ASN A 151 0.40 -11.30 -5.58
C ASN A 151 0.49 -9.78 -5.71
N ALA A 152 1.68 -9.20 -5.59
CA ALA A 152 1.86 -7.77 -5.80
C ALA A 152 1.60 -7.37 -7.26
N ILE A 153 1.86 -8.23 -8.26
CA ILE A 153 1.54 -7.97 -9.67
C ILE A 153 0.03 -7.92 -9.87
N TYR A 154 -0.71 -8.91 -9.39
CA TYR A 154 -2.19 -8.88 -9.46
C TYR A 154 -2.76 -7.64 -8.77
N ASN A 155 -2.13 -7.20 -7.68
CA ASN A 155 -2.54 -5.98 -7.02
C ASN A 155 -2.34 -4.72 -7.88
N VAL A 156 -1.19 -4.62 -8.55
CA VAL A 156 -0.88 -3.51 -9.46
C VAL A 156 -1.83 -3.52 -10.64
N VAL A 157 -2.12 -4.69 -11.21
CA VAL A 157 -3.07 -4.83 -12.33
C VAL A 157 -4.45 -4.33 -11.93
N LYS A 158 -4.90 -4.68 -10.73
CA LYS A 158 -6.21 -4.25 -10.22
C LYS A 158 -6.24 -2.77 -9.84
N HIS A 159 -5.14 -2.21 -9.33
CA HIS A 159 -5.07 -0.88 -8.74
C HIS A 159 -3.80 -0.10 -9.15
N PRO A 160 -3.60 0.16 -10.45
CA PRO A 160 -2.34 0.72 -10.95
C PRO A 160 -2.08 2.15 -10.42
N VAL A 161 -3.14 2.89 -10.10
CA VAL A 161 -3.08 4.26 -9.58
C VAL A 161 -2.41 4.40 -8.21
N ASN A 162 -2.21 3.29 -7.48
CA ASN A 162 -1.53 3.30 -6.19
C ASN A 162 -0.01 3.06 -6.29
N TYR A 163 0.52 2.86 -7.50
CA TYR A 163 1.92 2.55 -7.74
C TYR A 163 2.57 3.62 -8.60
N SER A 164 3.80 4.05 -8.29
CA SER A 164 4.41 5.17 -9.02
C SER A 164 4.70 4.85 -10.50
N TYR A 165 5.15 3.63 -10.77
CA TYR A 165 5.47 3.19 -12.13
C TYR A 165 4.90 1.78 -12.32
N PRO A 166 3.56 1.63 -12.39
CA PRO A 166 2.88 0.35 -12.26
C PRO A 166 3.35 -0.68 -13.28
N PHE A 167 3.50 -0.30 -14.56
CA PHE A 167 4.05 -1.20 -15.57
C PHE A 167 5.46 -1.68 -15.20
N LEU A 168 6.36 -0.74 -14.91
CA LEU A 168 7.75 -1.05 -14.59
C LEU A 168 7.90 -1.82 -13.29
N PHE A 169 7.00 -1.61 -12.33
CA PHE A 169 6.95 -2.37 -11.09
C PHE A 169 6.56 -3.83 -11.33
N ILE A 170 5.61 -4.09 -12.22
CA ILE A 170 5.29 -5.46 -12.66
C ILE A 170 6.51 -6.11 -13.28
N VAL A 171 7.16 -5.43 -14.23
CA VAL A 171 8.36 -5.96 -14.91
C VAL A 171 9.51 -6.19 -13.93
N PHE A 172 9.72 -5.27 -12.99
CA PHE A 172 10.70 -5.43 -11.92
C PHE A 172 10.46 -6.69 -11.10
N ILE A 173 9.22 -6.97 -10.68
CA ILE A 173 8.89 -8.21 -9.95
C ILE A 173 9.14 -9.45 -10.82
N LEU A 174 8.76 -9.41 -12.10
CA LEU A 174 9.02 -10.52 -13.03
C LEU A 174 10.51 -10.85 -13.12
N ILE A 175 11.36 -9.82 -13.29
CA ILE A 175 12.82 -9.96 -13.34
C ILE A 175 13.34 -10.51 -12.02
N LYS A 176 12.93 -9.94 -10.88
CA LYS A 176 13.41 -10.36 -9.53
C LYS A 176 13.10 -11.82 -9.23
N ASN A 177 12.01 -12.37 -9.79
CA ASN A 177 11.60 -13.75 -9.58
C ASN A 177 11.94 -14.68 -10.75
N ASN A 178 12.62 -14.19 -11.79
CA ASN A 178 12.89 -14.95 -13.02
C ASN A 178 11.61 -15.56 -13.65
N ILE A 179 10.51 -14.80 -13.63
CA ILE A 179 9.21 -15.18 -14.18
C ILE A 179 9.08 -14.63 -15.59
N LYS A 180 8.82 -15.50 -16.58
CA LYS A 180 8.66 -15.10 -17.98
C LYS A 180 7.24 -14.69 -18.34
N LYS A 181 6.24 -15.26 -17.67
CA LYS A 181 4.81 -15.04 -17.94
C LYS A 181 4.01 -15.26 -16.66
N ILE A 182 2.93 -14.49 -16.52
CA ILE A 182 1.90 -14.66 -15.51
C ILE A 182 0.56 -14.89 -16.21
N ASP A 183 -0.22 -15.83 -15.70
CA ASP A 183 -1.52 -16.14 -16.27
C ASP A 183 -2.49 -14.97 -16.07
N GLY A 184 -3.23 -14.64 -17.13
CA GLY A 184 -4.17 -13.51 -17.13
C GLY A 184 -3.51 -12.12 -17.18
N VAL A 185 -2.18 -12.04 -17.33
CA VAL A 185 -1.45 -10.77 -17.46
C VAL A 185 -0.73 -10.72 -18.81
N ASP A 186 -1.13 -9.79 -19.67
CA ASP A 186 -0.47 -9.51 -20.95
C ASP A 186 0.30 -8.18 -20.87
N LEU A 187 1.63 -8.26 -20.88
CA LEU A 187 2.50 -7.09 -20.77
C LEU A 187 2.32 -6.10 -21.93
N TRP A 188 2.00 -6.56 -23.14
CA TRP A 188 1.76 -5.66 -24.28
C TRP A 188 0.47 -4.88 -24.11
N VAL A 189 -0.58 -5.53 -23.60
CA VAL A 189 -1.84 -4.86 -23.25
C VAL A 189 -1.60 -3.81 -22.16
N LEU A 190 -0.88 -4.18 -21.10
CA LEU A 190 -0.56 -3.23 -20.02
C LEU A 190 0.32 -2.07 -20.49
N ALA A 191 1.31 -2.33 -21.36
CA ALA A 191 2.16 -1.28 -21.92
C ALA A 191 1.37 -0.28 -22.80
N ALA A 192 0.26 -0.71 -23.39
CA ALA A 192 -0.63 0.13 -24.18
C ALA A 192 -1.67 0.91 -23.37
N ASP A 193 -1.79 0.65 -22.06
CA ASP A 193 -2.75 1.34 -21.18
C ASP A 193 -2.09 2.52 -20.44
N SER A 194 -2.67 3.71 -20.61
CA SER A 194 -2.20 4.94 -19.97
C SER A 194 -2.30 4.92 -18.44
N ASN A 195 -3.14 4.05 -17.85
CA ASN A 195 -3.19 3.82 -16.40
C ASN A 195 -1.89 3.20 -15.88
N PHE A 196 -1.13 2.53 -16.76
CA PHE A 196 0.10 1.84 -16.40
C PHE A 196 1.37 2.67 -16.64
N GLY A 197 1.24 3.91 -17.08
CA GLY A 197 2.36 4.85 -17.24
C GLY A 197 2.44 5.47 -18.63
N ASN A 198 3.66 5.77 -19.08
CA ASN A 198 3.90 6.31 -20.41
C ASN A 198 3.91 5.17 -21.44
N ILE A 199 2.94 5.19 -22.37
CA ILE A 199 2.73 4.13 -23.37
C ILE A 199 3.97 3.94 -24.25
N GLU A 200 4.51 5.02 -24.81
CA GLU A 200 5.65 4.97 -25.73
C GLU A 200 6.89 4.37 -25.03
N PHE A 201 7.19 4.83 -23.82
CA PHE A 201 8.27 4.31 -23.01
C PHE A 201 8.07 2.81 -22.72
N ASN A 202 6.89 2.42 -22.22
CA ASN A 202 6.61 1.04 -21.82
C ASN A 202 6.71 0.08 -23.01
N GLN A 203 6.19 0.46 -24.18
CA GLN A 203 6.28 -0.36 -25.40
C GLN A 203 7.72 -0.48 -25.90
N ASN A 204 8.49 0.61 -25.88
CA ASN A 204 9.91 0.57 -26.27
C ASN A 204 10.73 -0.26 -25.29
N PHE A 205 10.43 -0.17 -23.98
CA PHE A 205 11.03 -0.99 -22.94
C PHE A 205 10.81 -2.49 -23.20
N LEU A 206 9.58 -2.90 -23.51
CA LEU A 206 9.29 -4.30 -23.84
C LEU A 206 10.06 -4.81 -25.05
N LYS A 207 10.19 -4.01 -26.12
CA LYS A 207 10.96 -4.38 -27.31
C LYS A 207 12.43 -4.62 -27.02
N GLN A 208 12.99 -3.94 -26.02
CA GLN A 208 14.39 -4.13 -25.62
C GLN A 208 14.60 -5.39 -24.77
N MET A 209 13.52 -5.90 -24.14
CA MET A 209 13.56 -7.11 -23.33
C MET A 209 13.29 -8.41 -24.09
N SER A 210 12.64 -8.32 -25.26
CA SER A 210 12.32 -9.43 -26.16
C SER A 210 13.47 -9.80 -27.08
#